data_AF-A0A543DKZ2-F1
#
_entry.id   AF-A0A543DKZ2-F1
#
_cell.length_a   1.000
_cell.length_b   1.000
_cell.length_c   1.000
_cell.angle_alpha   90.00
_cell.angle_beta   90.00
_cell.angle_gamma   90.00
#
_symmetry.space_group_name_H-M   'P 1'
#
loop_
_entity.id
_entity.type
_entity.pdbx_description
1 polymer ?
#
loop_
_entity_poly.entity_id
_entity_poly.type
_entity_poly.pdbx_seq_one_letter_code
_entity_poly.pdbx_strand_id
1 'polypeptide(L)'
;MQHAFVFTEVAVLVRHWFEIDLADSHLEHGARVELRLPAPRPRRGSESAAQEIVIDRPVWRADLFDRLDGTPGAFEAAHFHPHFVGVEPSDRHWADEVTAAPFDWLASCLTDVAGVVAAAGVQLRDPAAVNEQVGAEAAAIVDAARSRAPMLCGTAGQCYAWTRDAEDAVHVMLGSLQRPDLLDRERVSPWLPAGVRG
;
A
#
# COMPACT_ATOMS: atom_id res chain seq x y z
N MET A 1 -11.20 -2.57 2.04
CA MET A 1 -11.75 -1.54 1.11
C MET A 1 -10.59 -0.79 0.52
N GLN A 2 -10.55 -0.70 -0.80
CA GLN A 2 -9.49 -0.05 -1.55
C GLN A 2 -10.04 1.19 -2.27
N HIS A 3 -9.25 2.25 -2.29
CA HIS A 3 -9.47 3.45 -3.09
C HIS A 3 -8.51 3.41 -4.29
N ALA A 4 -8.96 3.88 -5.44
CA ALA A 4 -8.13 4.04 -6.62
C ALA A 4 -8.40 5.41 -7.25
N PHE A 5 -7.34 6.20 -7.36
CA PHE A 5 -7.33 7.50 -8.05
C PHE A 5 -6.62 7.27 -9.37
N VAL A 6 -7.34 7.36 -10.48
CA VAL A 6 -6.82 7.00 -11.81
C VAL A 6 -6.69 8.25 -12.64
N PHE A 7 -5.47 8.55 -13.03
CA PHE A 7 -5.10 9.69 -13.86
C PHE A 7 -4.69 9.22 -15.25
N THR A 8 -4.27 10.17 -16.09
CA THR A 8 -3.97 9.91 -17.50
C THR A 8 -2.83 8.90 -17.69
N GLU A 9 -1.78 8.98 -16.87
CA GLU A 9 -0.57 8.15 -17.01
C GLU A 9 -0.22 7.33 -15.77
N VAL A 10 -0.83 7.64 -14.63
CA VAL A 10 -0.54 7.02 -13.34
C VAL A 10 -1.85 6.74 -12.60
N ALA A 11 -1.80 5.82 -11.65
CA ALA A 11 -2.87 5.59 -10.71
C ALA A 11 -2.29 5.41 -9.30
N VAL A 12 -2.98 5.97 -8.30
CA VAL A 12 -2.65 5.82 -6.89
C VAL A 12 -3.68 4.91 -6.24
N LEU A 13 -3.23 3.80 -5.66
CA LEU A 13 -4.07 2.88 -4.91
C LEU A 13 -3.81 3.07 -3.44
N VAL A 14 -4.88 3.09 -2.65
CA VAL A 14 -4.79 3.18 -1.19
C VAL A 14 -5.63 2.09 -0.56
N ARG A 15 -5.05 1.31 0.33
CA ARG A 15 -5.77 0.29 1.11
C ARG A 15 -5.20 0.15 2.52
N HIS A 16 -5.94 -0.52 3.38
CA HIS A 16 -5.35 -1.03 4.62
C HIS A 16 -4.59 -2.33 4.33
N TRP A 17 -3.48 -2.54 5.02
CA TRP A 17 -2.64 -3.72 4.88
C TRP A 17 -2.28 -4.28 6.26
N PHE A 18 -2.07 -5.59 6.30
CA PHE A 18 -1.60 -6.34 7.46
C PHE A 18 -0.42 -7.18 7.00
N GLU A 19 0.75 -6.94 7.58
CA GLU A 19 2.01 -7.56 7.22
C GLU A 19 2.47 -8.45 8.39
N ILE A 20 3.09 -9.58 8.04
CA ILE A 20 3.77 -10.45 9.00
C ILE A 20 5.20 -10.55 8.50
N ASP A 21 6.15 -10.02 9.28
CA ASP A 21 7.55 -10.15 8.96
C ASP A 21 7.93 -11.64 8.92
N LEU A 22 8.53 -12.08 7.81
CA LEU A 22 8.80 -13.50 7.59
C LEU A 22 9.97 -14.03 8.43
N ALA A 23 10.88 -13.15 8.86
CA ALA A 23 12.09 -13.52 9.59
C ALA A 23 11.83 -13.59 11.10
N ASP A 24 11.10 -12.64 11.66
CA ASP A 24 10.90 -12.51 13.11
C ASP A 24 9.44 -12.60 13.58
N SER A 25 8.48 -12.73 12.66
CA SER A 25 7.04 -12.86 12.93
C SER A 25 6.40 -11.64 13.59
N HIS A 26 7.05 -10.47 13.55
CA HIS A 26 6.39 -9.24 13.98
C HIS A 26 5.23 -8.87 13.07
N LEU A 27 4.19 -8.32 13.69
CA LEU A 27 2.95 -7.95 13.02
C LEU A 27 2.91 -6.45 12.80
N GLU A 28 2.73 -6.04 11.56
CA GLU A 28 2.63 -4.65 11.16
C GLU A 28 1.29 -4.40 10.48
N HIS A 29 0.79 -3.16 10.58
CA HIS A 29 -0.45 -2.81 9.90
C HIS A 29 -0.52 -1.32 9.61
N GLY A 30 -1.34 -0.93 8.64
CA GLY A 30 -1.58 0.47 8.34
C GLY A 30 -1.96 0.71 6.89
N ALA A 31 -1.66 1.91 6.40
CA ALA A 31 -2.03 2.32 5.05
C ALA A 31 -0.93 1.93 4.06
N ARG A 32 -1.29 1.14 3.05
CA ARG A 32 -0.45 0.88 1.87
C ARG A 32 -0.89 1.80 0.74
N VAL A 33 0.06 2.56 0.20
CA VAL A 33 -0.13 3.44 -0.95
C VAL A 33 0.76 2.97 -2.08
N GLU A 34 0.17 2.65 -3.22
CA GLU A 34 0.91 2.17 -4.40
C GLU A 34 0.71 3.13 -5.56
N LEU A 35 1.81 3.46 -6.24
CA LEU A 35 1.79 4.14 -7.52
C LEU A 35 1.97 3.10 -8.63
N ARG A 36 1.06 3.11 -9.59
CA ARG A 36 1.05 2.15 -10.70
C ARG A 36 0.79 2.86 -12.04
N LEU A 37 1.22 2.25 -13.13
CA LEU A 37 0.91 2.73 -14.48
C LEU A 37 -0.33 2.01 -15.03
N PRO A 38 -1.33 2.74 -15.55
CA PRO A 38 -2.41 2.14 -16.32
C PRO A 38 -1.89 1.47 -17.59
N ALA A 39 -2.40 0.27 -17.90
CA ALA A 39 -2.05 -0.43 -19.13
C ALA A 39 -2.91 0.09 -20.29
N PRO A 40 -2.32 0.48 -21.44
CA PRO A 40 -3.07 0.84 -22.63
C PRO A 40 -3.98 -0.31 -23.09
N ARG A 41 -5.26 -0.04 -23.33
CA ARG A 41 -6.22 -1.03 -23.80
C ARG A 41 -6.76 -0.65 -25.18
N PRO A 42 -6.91 -1.62 -26.12
CA PRO A 42 -7.60 -1.37 -27.37
C PRO A 42 -9.04 -0.88 -27.12
N ARG A 43 -9.48 0.10 -27.91
CA ARG A 43 -10.86 0.57 -27.89
C ARG A 43 -11.81 -0.59 -28.22
N ARG A 44 -12.86 -0.78 -27.44
CA ARG A 44 -13.89 -1.82 -27.67
C ARG A 44 -15.26 -1.24 -27.92
N GLY A 45 -15.98 -1.74 -28.92
CA GLY A 45 -17.34 -1.29 -29.26
C GLY A 45 -17.42 0.16 -29.77
N SER A 46 -18.63 0.72 -29.76
CA SER A 46 -18.93 2.09 -30.20
C SER A 46 -18.38 3.16 -29.25
N GLU A 47 -18.48 4.43 -29.62
CA GLU A 47 -18.05 5.60 -28.86
C GLU A 47 -18.63 5.69 -27.43
N SER A 48 -19.79 5.09 -27.18
CA SER A 48 -20.43 5.05 -25.84
C SER A 48 -20.16 3.76 -25.05
N ALA A 49 -19.49 2.77 -25.66
CA ALA A 49 -19.21 1.52 -24.97
C ALA A 49 -18.30 1.74 -23.74
N ALA A 50 -18.62 1.09 -22.63
CA ALA A 50 -17.76 1.08 -21.45
C ALA A 50 -16.40 0.47 -21.81
N GLN A 51 -15.30 1.11 -21.40
CA GLN A 51 -13.94 0.63 -21.65
C GLN A 51 -13.38 -0.13 -20.45
N GLU A 52 -12.34 -0.92 -20.69
CA GLU A 52 -11.61 -1.58 -19.62
C GLU A 52 -10.50 -0.65 -19.11
N ILE A 53 -10.36 -0.57 -17.79
CA ILE A 53 -9.27 0.13 -17.13
C ILE A 53 -8.47 -0.93 -16.39
N VAL A 54 -7.18 -1.03 -16.71
CA VAL A 54 -6.26 -1.96 -16.04
C VAL A 54 -5.14 -1.16 -15.42
N ILE A 55 -4.96 -1.34 -14.11
CA ILE A 55 -3.89 -0.72 -13.34
C ILE A 55 -2.96 -1.85 -12.92
N ASP A 56 -1.80 -1.93 -13.56
CA ASP A 56 -0.97 -3.14 -13.49
C ASP A 56 0.42 -2.82 -12.95
N ARG A 57 1.30 -2.27 -13.78
CA ARG A 57 2.73 -2.10 -13.49
C ARG A 57 2.97 -1.23 -12.25
N PRO A 58 3.46 -1.80 -11.13
CA PRO A 58 3.86 -1.01 -9.97
C PRO A 58 5.17 -0.27 -10.24
N VAL A 59 5.30 0.93 -9.69
CA VAL A 59 6.52 1.74 -9.83
C VAL A 59 7.06 2.22 -8.48
N TRP A 60 6.19 2.40 -7.49
CA TRP A 60 6.57 2.88 -6.16
C TRP A 60 5.50 2.45 -5.15
N ARG A 61 5.91 2.23 -3.90
CA ARG A 61 5.00 1.89 -2.80
C ARG A 61 5.45 2.54 -1.50
N ALA A 62 4.53 3.07 -0.72
CA ALA A 62 4.74 3.41 0.68
C ALA A 62 3.84 2.58 1.57
N ASP A 63 4.41 2.10 2.66
CA ASP A 63 3.78 1.29 3.68
C ASP A 63 3.86 2.08 4.99
N LEU A 64 2.81 2.85 5.29
CA LEU A 64 2.71 3.75 6.44
C LEU A 64 2.19 2.97 7.64
N PHE A 65 3.05 2.09 8.17
CA PHE A 65 2.66 1.06 9.15
C PHE A 65 3.13 1.36 10.56
N ASP A 66 2.33 0.90 11.52
CA ASP A 66 2.74 0.67 12.91
C ASP A 66 3.08 -0.79 13.12
N ARG A 67 3.84 -1.05 14.18
CA ARG A 67 3.96 -2.36 14.79
C ARG A 67 2.84 -2.58 15.80
N LEU A 68 2.25 -3.78 15.83
CA LEU A 68 1.20 -4.10 16.79
C LEU A 68 1.70 -4.27 18.23
N ASP A 69 2.98 -4.57 18.41
CA ASP A 69 3.66 -4.67 19.70
C ASP A 69 4.41 -3.38 20.10
N GLY A 70 4.33 -2.34 19.25
CA GLY A 70 4.99 -1.05 19.45
C GLY A 70 4.07 0.02 20.04
N THR A 71 4.53 1.27 20.00
CA THR A 71 3.72 2.41 20.44
C THR A 71 2.70 2.76 19.35
N PRO A 72 1.37 2.75 19.62
CA PRO A 72 0.38 3.12 18.61
C PRO A 72 0.59 4.54 18.10
N GLY A 73 0.62 4.70 16.78
CA GLY A 73 0.86 5.96 16.08
C GLY A 73 2.31 6.42 16.01
N ALA A 74 3.28 5.58 16.40
CA ALA A 74 4.69 5.90 16.31
C ALA A 74 5.30 5.63 14.92
N PHE A 75 4.60 4.89 14.07
CA PHE A 75 4.98 4.53 12.70
C PHE A 75 6.35 3.85 12.60
N GLU A 76 6.68 3.03 13.60
CA GLU A 76 7.97 2.33 13.73
C GLU A 76 8.24 1.34 12.60
N ALA A 77 7.20 0.91 11.88
CA ALA A 77 7.29 0.04 10.70
C ALA A 77 7.09 0.79 9.37
N ALA A 78 7.00 2.12 9.39
CA ALA A 78 6.75 2.89 8.18
C ALA A 78 7.97 2.95 7.26
N HIS A 79 7.80 2.54 6.02
CA HIS A 79 8.85 2.46 5.01
C HIS A 79 8.29 2.67 3.61
N PHE A 80 9.17 2.69 2.61
CA PHE A 80 8.77 2.73 1.20
C PHE A 80 9.69 1.90 0.32
N HIS A 81 9.22 1.64 -0.89
CA HIS A 81 9.91 0.91 -1.94
C HIS A 81 10.04 1.86 -3.14
N PRO A 82 11.24 2.43 -3.39
CA PRO A 82 11.44 3.42 -4.43
C PRO A 82 11.26 2.89 -5.85
N HIS A 83 11.33 1.57 -6.06
CA HIS A 83 11.15 0.94 -7.35
C HIS A 83 10.69 -0.52 -7.22
N PHE A 84 10.38 -1.14 -8.36
CA PHE A 84 9.99 -2.55 -8.47
C PHE A 84 10.83 -3.26 -9.54
N VAL A 85 11.12 -4.54 -9.33
CA VAL A 85 11.69 -5.46 -10.31
C VAL A 85 10.60 -6.42 -10.78
N GLY A 86 10.02 -6.14 -11.94
CA GLY A 86 8.80 -6.82 -12.38
C GLY A 86 7.62 -6.42 -11.49
N VAL A 87 7.04 -7.38 -10.77
CA VAL A 87 5.96 -7.14 -9.80
C VAL A 87 6.44 -7.14 -8.35
N GLU A 88 7.72 -7.44 -8.13
CA GLU A 88 8.30 -7.50 -6.78
C GLU A 88 8.86 -6.14 -6.37
N PRO A 89 8.57 -5.67 -5.15
CA PRO A 89 9.12 -4.42 -4.64
C PRO A 89 10.64 -4.55 -4.42
N SER A 90 11.36 -3.42 -4.46
CA SER A 90 12.74 -3.37 -3.94
C SER A 90 12.79 -3.67 -2.44
N ASP A 91 13.98 -3.68 -1.85
CA ASP A 91 14.14 -3.73 -0.39
C ASP A 91 13.39 -2.57 0.30
N ARG A 92 13.13 -2.71 1.61
CA ARG A 92 12.50 -1.66 2.43
C ARG A 92 13.47 -0.49 2.58
N HIS A 93 13.01 0.72 2.26
CA HIS A 93 13.72 1.96 2.55
C HIS A 93 13.08 2.70 3.72
N TRP A 94 13.91 3.02 4.70
CA TRP A 94 13.55 3.73 5.92
C TRP A 94 14.06 5.16 5.84
N ALA A 95 13.26 6.11 6.32
CA ALA A 95 13.64 7.51 6.40
C ALA A 95 12.94 8.16 7.59
N ASP A 96 13.67 8.98 8.34
CA ASP A 96 13.16 9.62 9.57
C ASP A 96 11.92 10.46 9.30
N GLU A 97 11.83 11.10 8.12
CA GLU A 97 10.68 11.90 7.73
C GLU A 97 9.40 11.06 7.52
N VAL A 98 9.56 9.81 7.07
CA VAL A 98 8.44 8.87 6.88
C VAL A 98 7.86 8.49 8.23
N THR A 99 8.70 8.21 9.21
CA THR A 99 8.26 7.84 10.57
C THR A 99 7.72 9.07 11.33
N ALA A 100 8.39 10.22 11.23
CA ALA A 100 8.02 11.41 12.00
C ALA A 100 6.71 12.06 11.53
N ALA A 101 6.45 12.09 10.21
CA ALA A 101 5.27 12.75 9.64
C ALA A 101 4.80 12.02 8.36
N PRO A 102 4.34 10.75 8.45
CA PRO A 102 4.11 9.89 7.29
C PRO A 102 3.16 10.47 6.25
N PHE A 103 2.11 11.15 6.71
CA PHE A 103 1.09 11.71 5.81
C PHE A 103 1.52 13.03 5.16
N ASP A 104 2.33 13.83 5.85
CA ASP A 104 2.87 15.07 5.27
C ASP A 104 3.99 14.72 4.28
N TRP A 105 4.80 13.72 4.62
CA TRP A 105 5.76 13.12 3.70
C TRP A 105 5.06 12.54 2.46
N LEU A 106 3.96 11.79 2.63
CA LEU A 106 3.15 11.31 1.50
C LEU A 106 2.63 12.46 0.63
N ALA A 107 2.12 13.53 1.24
CA ALA A 107 1.65 14.71 0.50
C ALA A 107 2.76 15.35 -0.35
N SER A 108 3.99 15.38 0.17
CA SER A 108 5.15 15.88 -0.59
C SER A 108 5.47 14.99 -1.80
N CYS A 109 5.43 13.67 -1.63
CA CYS A 109 5.63 12.71 -2.72
C CYS A 109 4.55 12.83 -3.81
N LEU A 110 3.29 13.07 -3.43
CA LEU A 110 2.18 13.21 -4.37
C LEU A 110 2.24 14.53 -5.16
N THR A 111 2.78 15.59 -4.57
CA THR A 111 2.97 16.88 -5.23
C THR A 111 4.10 16.81 -6.28
N ASP A 112 5.11 15.96 -6.08
CA ASP A 112 6.16 15.65 -7.05
C ASP A 112 6.12 14.19 -7.51
N VAL A 113 4.94 13.71 -7.88
CA VAL A 113 4.74 12.31 -8.29
C VAL A 113 5.59 11.95 -9.52
N ALA A 114 5.82 12.89 -10.43
CA ALA A 114 6.65 12.68 -11.61
C ALA A 114 8.12 12.49 -11.23
N GLY A 115 8.62 13.21 -10.22
CA GLY A 115 9.94 12.97 -9.63
C GLY A 115 10.04 11.57 -9.03
N VAL A 116 9.00 11.12 -8.31
CA VAL A 116 8.91 9.76 -7.76
C VAL A 116 8.95 8.70 -8.87
N VAL A 117 8.17 8.87 -9.94
CA VAL A 117 8.14 7.94 -11.09
C VAL A 117 9.48 7.92 -11.83
N ALA A 118 10.10 9.09 -12.01
CA ALA A 118 11.40 9.20 -12.66
C ALA A 118 12.51 8.52 -11.85
N ALA A 119 12.48 8.64 -10.52
CA ALA A 119 13.40 7.94 -9.62
C ALA A 119 13.27 6.41 -9.71
N ALA A 120 12.08 5.91 -10.02
CA ALA A 120 11.84 4.48 -10.33
C ALA A 120 12.30 4.07 -11.75
N GLY A 121 12.92 4.98 -12.52
CA GLY A 121 13.42 4.72 -13.87
C GLY A 121 12.34 4.72 -14.95
N VAL A 122 11.19 5.33 -14.70
CA VAL A 122 10.07 5.42 -15.66
C VAL A 122 9.96 6.82 -16.23
N GLN A 123 9.81 6.93 -17.55
CA GLN A 123 9.57 8.20 -18.23
C GLN A 123 8.08 8.38 -18.53
N LEU A 124 7.50 9.44 -17.97
CA LEU A 124 6.14 9.88 -18.28
C LEU A 124 6.13 10.72 -19.58
N ARG A 125 5.01 10.74 -20.30
CA ARG A 125 4.89 11.55 -21.53
C ARG A 125 4.73 13.02 -21.22
N ASP A 126 3.97 13.36 -20.18
CA ASP A 126 3.79 14.73 -19.69
C ASP A 126 3.94 14.81 -18.16
N PRO A 127 5.19 14.85 -17.66
CA PRO A 127 5.48 14.94 -16.23
C PRO A 127 4.77 16.09 -15.51
N ALA A 128 4.67 17.26 -16.18
CA ALA A 128 4.08 18.45 -15.58
C ALA A 128 2.57 18.30 -15.40
N ALA A 129 1.87 17.80 -16.43
CA ALA A 129 0.43 17.53 -16.33
C ALA A 129 0.11 16.45 -15.30
N VAL A 130 0.97 15.44 -15.15
CA VAL A 130 0.80 14.40 -14.12
C VAL A 130 0.96 14.99 -12.71
N ASN A 131 1.96 15.84 -12.47
CA ASN A 131 2.11 16.54 -11.19
C ASN A 131 0.92 17.44 -10.88
N GLU A 132 0.39 18.17 -11.87
CA GLU A 132 -0.81 18.99 -11.70
C GLU A 132 -2.03 18.15 -11.31
N GLN A 133 -2.29 17.06 -12.05
CA GLN A 133 -3.45 16.19 -11.82
C GLN A 133 -3.40 15.50 -10.45
N VAL A 134 -2.26 14.92 -10.10
CA VAL A 134 -2.11 14.21 -8.81
C VAL A 134 -2.03 15.20 -7.65
N GLY A 135 -1.32 16.32 -7.82
CA GLY A 135 -1.21 17.38 -6.82
C GLY A 135 -2.57 18.00 -6.46
N ALA A 136 -3.47 18.18 -7.43
CA ALA A 136 -4.82 18.67 -7.19
C ALA A 136 -5.65 17.72 -6.29
N GLU A 137 -5.39 16.40 -6.36
CA GLU A 137 -6.08 15.37 -5.59
C GLU A 137 -5.29 14.89 -4.36
N ALA A 138 -4.10 15.45 -4.11
CA ALA A 138 -3.19 14.96 -3.08
C ALA A 138 -3.83 14.93 -1.69
N ALA A 139 -4.63 15.95 -1.35
CA ALA A 139 -5.38 15.99 -0.08
C ALA A 139 -6.37 14.82 0.04
N ALA A 140 -7.13 14.52 -1.02
CA ALA A 140 -8.10 13.42 -1.02
C ALA A 140 -7.41 12.05 -0.94
N ILE A 141 -6.26 11.89 -1.59
CA ILE A 141 -5.43 10.68 -1.51
C ILE A 141 -4.88 10.50 -0.09
N VAL A 142 -4.36 11.57 0.53
CA VAL A 142 -3.86 11.55 1.91
C VAL A 142 -4.99 11.24 2.89
N ASP A 143 -6.18 11.81 2.70
CA ASP A 143 -7.36 11.49 3.53
C ASP A 143 -7.78 10.03 3.40
N ALA A 144 -7.73 9.47 2.18
CA ALA A 144 -7.94 8.05 1.96
C ALA A 144 -6.90 7.22 2.73
N ALA A 145 -5.63 7.63 2.74
CA ALA A 145 -4.57 6.94 3.50
C ALA A 145 -4.79 7.06 5.02
N ARG A 146 -5.15 8.25 5.52
CA ARG A 146 -5.51 8.48 6.92
C ARG A 146 -6.69 7.62 7.35
N SER A 147 -7.68 7.42 6.48
CA SER A 147 -8.83 6.52 6.74
C SER A 147 -8.46 5.04 6.86
N ARG A 148 -7.22 4.68 6.49
CA ARG A 148 -6.63 3.33 6.59
C ARG A 148 -5.45 3.27 7.56
N ALA A 149 -5.25 4.33 8.34
CA ALA A 149 -4.17 4.42 9.31
C ALA A 149 -4.25 3.31 10.38
N PRO A 150 -3.11 2.87 10.92
CA PRO A 150 -3.06 1.76 11.89
C PRO A 150 -3.95 1.98 13.11
N MET A 151 -3.99 3.21 13.62
CA MET A 151 -4.71 3.63 14.84
C MET A 151 -6.22 3.42 14.75
N LEU A 152 -6.76 3.19 13.55
CA LEU A 152 -8.18 3.02 13.33
C LEU A 152 -8.64 1.55 13.36
N CYS A 153 -7.73 0.56 13.35
CA CYS A 153 -8.08 -0.86 13.58
C CYS A 153 -7.42 -1.39 14.86
N GLY A 154 -8.12 -1.23 15.98
CA GLY A 154 -7.63 -1.61 17.31
C GLY A 154 -7.68 -3.12 17.58
N THR A 155 -8.58 -3.85 16.90
CA THR A 155 -8.77 -5.29 17.13
C THR A 155 -8.40 -6.13 15.90
N ALA A 156 -8.04 -7.39 16.13
CA ALA A 156 -7.78 -8.37 15.08
C ALA A 156 -8.95 -8.47 14.07
N GLY A 157 -10.19 -8.50 14.58
CA GLY A 157 -11.39 -8.56 13.73
C GLY A 157 -11.60 -7.31 12.87
N GLN A 158 -11.25 -6.12 13.38
CA GLN A 158 -11.32 -4.88 12.59
C GLN A 158 -10.28 -4.87 11.47
N CYS A 159 -9.02 -5.20 11.77
CA CYS A 159 -7.98 -5.24 10.75
C CYS A 159 -8.31 -6.32 9.70
N TYR A 160 -8.75 -7.51 10.12
CA TYR A 160 -9.22 -8.56 9.21
C TYR A 160 -10.34 -8.09 8.28
N ALA A 161 -11.36 -7.41 8.82
CA ALA A 161 -12.46 -6.87 8.01
C ALA A 161 -11.96 -5.88 6.94
N TRP A 162 -10.86 -5.17 7.20
CA TRP A 162 -10.27 -4.19 6.29
C TRP A 162 -9.32 -4.79 5.26
N THR A 163 -8.72 -5.94 5.56
CA THR A 163 -7.79 -6.67 4.68
C THR A 163 -8.42 -7.85 3.94
N ARG A 164 -9.74 -8.01 3.95
CA ARG A 164 -10.42 -9.12 3.23
C ARG A 164 -10.07 -9.16 1.74
N ASP A 165 -9.85 -8.00 1.11
CA ASP A 165 -9.46 -7.93 -0.30
C ASP A 165 -8.00 -8.37 -0.56
N ALA A 166 -7.20 -8.53 0.50
CA ALA A 166 -5.80 -8.96 0.45
C ALA A 166 -5.53 -10.19 1.35
N GLU A 167 -6.58 -10.96 1.68
CA GLU A 167 -6.49 -12.10 2.60
C GLU A 167 -5.48 -13.16 2.12
N ASP A 168 -5.46 -13.44 0.82
CA ASP A 168 -4.52 -14.39 0.21
C ASP A 168 -3.06 -14.03 0.48
N ALA A 169 -2.71 -12.73 0.55
CA ALA A 169 -1.35 -12.32 0.87
C ALA A 169 -0.98 -12.66 2.31
N VAL A 170 -1.90 -12.49 3.26
CA VAL A 170 -1.68 -12.87 4.67
C VAL A 170 -1.51 -14.38 4.79
N HIS A 171 -2.28 -15.17 4.05
CA HIS A 171 -2.11 -16.63 4.01
C HIS A 171 -0.75 -17.04 3.45
N VAL A 172 -0.26 -16.37 2.40
CA VAL A 172 1.08 -16.61 1.86
C VAL A 172 2.15 -16.31 2.91
N MET A 173 2.04 -15.19 3.64
CA MET A 173 2.98 -14.85 4.70
C MET A 173 2.98 -15.89 5.83
N LEU A 174 1.79 -16.26 6.33
CA LEU A 174 1.64 -17.31 7.36
C LEU A 174 2.26 -18.64 6.95
N GLY A 175 2.15 -19.02 5.68
CA GLY A 175 2.74 -20.24 5.13
C GLY A 175 4.26 -20.19 4.94
N SER A 176 4.87 -19.00 5.04
CA SER A 176 6.27 -18.75 4.69
C SER A 176 7.14 -18.30 5.87
N LEU A 177 6.59 -18.30 7.10
CA LEU A 177 7.30 -17.86 8.30
C LEU A 177 8.53 -18.72 8.60
N GLN A 178 9.66 -18.06 8.86
CA GLN A 178 10.89 -18.70 9.33
C GLN A 178 10.82 -19.03 10.83
N ARG A 179 10.06 -18.23 11.59
CA ARG A 179 9.89 -18.34 13.05
C ARG A 179 8.43 -18.40 13.47
N PRO A 180 7.65 -19.40 13.04
CA PRO A 180 6.22 -19.51 13.36
C PRO A 180 5.94 -19.71 14.86
N ASP A 181 6.97 -20.02 15.66
CA ASP A 181 6.91 -20.10 17.12
C ASP A 181 6.77 -18.73 17.80
N LEU A 182 7.19 -17.66 17.13
CA LEU A 182 7.10 -16.28 17.65
C LEU A 182 5.80 -15.56 17.27
N LEU A 183 4.99 -16.17 16.41
CA LEU A 183 3.77 -15.57 15.89
C LEU A 183 2.72 -15.37 17.00
N ASP A 184 2.21 -14.15 17.14
CA ASP A 184 1.01 -13.88 17.96
C ASP A 184 -0.23 -14.47 17.27
N ARG A 185 -0.56 -15.70 17.66
CA ARG A 185 -1.69 -16.47 17.14
C ARG A 185 -3.04 -15.87 17.46
N GLU A 186 -3.17 -15.16 18.58
CA GLU A 186 -4.43 -14.51 18.93
C GLU A 186 -4.73 -13.40 17.92
N ARG A 187 -3.73 -12.58 17.62
CA ARG A 187 -3.88 -11.46 16.69
C ARG A 187 -4.13 -11.90 15.25
N VAL A 188 -3.52 -13.01 14.80
CA VAL A 188 -3.76 -13.55 13.46
C VAL A 188 -4.93 -14.54 13.36
N SER A 189 -5.57 -14.89 14.48
CA SER A 189 -6.64 -15.90 14.52
C SER A 189 -7.79 -15.68 13.52
N PRO A 190 -8.18 -14.45 13.11
CA PRO A 190 -9.18 -14.28 12.08
C PRO A 190 -8.80 -14.87 10.71
N TRP A 191 -7.51 -14.84 10.36
CA TRP A 191 -6.96 -15.40 9.12
C TRP A 191 -6.60 -16.89 9.22
N LEU A 192 -6.63 -17.46 10.43
CA LEU A 192 -6.38 -18.89 10.60
C LEU A 192 -7.64 -19.71 10.25
N PRO A 193 -7.48 -20.89 9.60
CA PRO A 193 -8.56 -21.85 9.42
C PRO A 193 -9.20 -22.19 10.76
N ALA A 194 -10.51 -22.43 10.77
CA ALA A 194 -11.29 -22.64 12.00
C ALA A 194 -10.75 -23.74 12.94
N GLY A 195 -9.96 -24.70 12.44
CA GLY A 195 -9.34 -25.78 13.22
C GLY A 195 -7.96 -25.47 13.83
N VAL A 196 -7.39 -24.28 13.60
CA VAL A 196 -6.02 -23.89 14.04
C VAL A 196 -6.05 -22.72 15.02
N ARG A 197 -7.24 -22.27 15.44
CA ARG A 197 -7.45 -21.11 16.35
C ARG A 197 -7.23 -21.42 17.83
N GLY A 198 -6.48 -22.47 18.13
CA GLY A 198 -6.17 -22.95 19.49
C GLY A 198 -4.87 -22.39 20.04
#